data_AF-A0A1H7YIA4-F1
#
_entry.id   AF-A0A1H7YIA4-F1
#
_cell.length_a   1.000
_cell.length_b   1.000
_cell.length_c   1.000
_cell.angle_alpha   90.00
_cell.angle_beta   90.00
_cell.angle_gamma   90.00
#
_symmetry.space_group_name_H-M   'P 1'
#
loop_
_entity.id
_entity.type
_entity.pdbx_description
1 polymer ?
#
loop_
_entity_poly.entity_id
_entity_poly.type
_entity_poly.pdbx_seq_one_letter_code
_entity_poly.pdbx_strand_id
1 'polypeptide(L)'
;MKKIIMFFILTAGMFFFGFTHNGMATTLTYHATADNEFYMYISTSPAVNGDQIAYGNNWGATYSGTVNLTAGNTLYLHVYGINWGGPGSFIGDFTLSDSGFAFANGSQTLVTDGTYWTVTTSPDWTTGSTAASTYGYNGVGPWGYHSDIASNAQWIWTTDYNGSPAYLSTTLTASAVPIPAAFWLLGSGLVGLVGMRRRITSKLS
;
A
#
# COMPACT_ATOMS: atom_id res chain seq x y z
N MET A 1 30.01 50.85 -47.68
CA MET A 1 30.21 50.22 -46.35
C MET A 1 28.88 49.62 -45.89
N LYS A 2 28.69 48.31 -46.08
CA LYS A 2 27.46 47.60 -45.68
C LYS A 2 27.64 47.07 -44.26
N LYS A 3 26.82 47.53 -43.30
CA LYS A 3 26.81 47.00 -41.93
C LYS A 3 25.98 45.72 -41.91
N ILE A 4 26.63 44.60 -41.58
CA ILE A 4 26.02 43.29 -41.37
C ILE A 4 25.34 43.33 -39.99
N ILE A 5 24.02 43.14 -39.98
CA ILE A 5 23.23 42.91 -38.76
C ILE A 5 23.28 41.42 -38.47
N MET A 6 23.94 41.04 -37.38
CA MET A 6 24.07 39.65 -36.93
C MET A 6 22.97 39.35 -35.92
N PHE A 7 21.95 38.60 -36.36
CA PHE A 7 20.87 38.08 -35.53
C PHE A 7 21.39 36.86 -34.76
N PHE A 8 21.64 37.01 -33.46
CA PHE A 8 21.84 35.87 -32.56
C PHE A 8 20.47 35.36 -32.09
N ILE A 9 20.00 34.26 -32.70
CA ILE A 9 18.89 33.47 -32.16
C ILE A 9 19.47 32.62 -31.03
N LEU A 10 19.24 33.06 -29.79
CA LEU A 10 19.57 32.26 -28.61
C LEU A 10 18.45 31.23 -28.42
N THR A 11 18.62 30.05 -29.00
CA THR A 11 17.73 28.91 -28.73
C THR A 11 18.01 28.43 -27.31
N ALA A 12 17.26 28.94 -26.33
CA ALA A 12 17.27 28.42 -24.98
C ALA A 12 16.63 27.03 -25.00
N GLY A 13 17.45 25.99 -25.15
CA GLY A 13 17.04 24.61 -24.97
C GLY A 13 16.52 24.44 -23.54
N MET A 14 15.20 24.37 -23.37
CA MET A 14 14.58 23.86 -22.15
C MET A 14 14.97 22.39 -22.03
N PHE A 15 16.08 22.13 -21.34
CA PHE A 15 16.34 20.81 -20.78
C PHE A 15 15.29 20.56 -19.70
N PHE A 16 14.21 19.89 -20.07
CA PHE A 16 13.36 19.19 -19.11
C PHE A 16 14.22 18.05 -18.53
N PHE A 17 14.89 18.31 -17.41
CA PHE A 17 15.24 17.23 -16.50
C PHE A 17 13.93 16.68 -15.95
N GLY A 18 13.39 15.67 -16.62
CA GLY A 18 12.37 14.81 -16.02
C GLY A 18 13.00 14.16 -14.80
N PHE A 19 12.80 14.75 -13.63
CA PHE A 19 13.03 14.05 -12.39
C PHE A 19 12.00 12.93 -12.33
N THR A 20 12.38 11.74 -12.75
CA THR A 20 11.69 10.53 -12.30
C THR A 20 11.92 10.49 -10.78
N HIS A 21 10.90 10.85 -10.01
CA HIS A 21 10.86 10.48 -8.60
C HIS A 21 10.79 8.95 -8.59
N ASN A 22 11.95 8.31 -8.47
CA ASN A 22 12.01 7.00 -7.87
C ASN A 22 11.70 7.22 -6.38
N GLY A 23 10.42 7.44 -6.05
CA GLY A 23 9.98 7.23 -4.68
C GLY A 23 10.39 5.81 -4.34
N MET A 24 11.19 5.62 -3.28
CA MET A 24 11.48 4.27 -2.82
C MET A 24 10.13 3.60 -2.57
N ALA A 25 9.86 2.50 -3.27
CA ALA A 25 8.63 1.77 -3.08
C ALA A 25 8.65 1.19 -1.67
N THR A 26 7.66 1.52 -0.84
CA THR A 26 7.51 0.88 0.47
C THR A 26 7.34 -0.61 0.27
N THR A 27 8.14 -1.43 0.92
CA THR A 27 8.02 -2.88 0.89
C THR A 27 7.12 -3.33 2.03
N LEU A 28 6.07 -4.06 1.72
CA LEU A 28 5.27 -4.86 2.66
C LEU A 28 5.90 -6.24 2.79
N THR A 29 6.21 -6.65 4.02
CA THR A 29 6.58 -8.02 4.38
C THR A 29 5.41 -8.66 5.12
N TYR A 30 5.12 -9.93 4.83
CA TYR A 30 4.07 -10.69 5.51
C TYR A 30 4.57 -12.05 5.98
N HIS A 31 3.97 -12.53 7.07
CA HIS A 31 4.01 -13.89 7.57
C HIS A 31 2.58 -14.32 7.89
N ALA A 32 2.03 -15.31 7.18
CA ALA A 32 0.61 -15.64 7.32
C ALA A 32 0.31 -17.11 7.03
N THR A 33 -0.81 -17.58 7.56
CA THR A 33 -1.41 -18.87 7.20
C THR A 33 -2.93 -18.83 7.35
N ALA A 34 -3.60 -19.83 6.77
CA ALA A 34 -5.03 -20.02 6.93
C ALA A 34 -5.36 -21.49 7.09
N ASP A 35 -6.40 -21.76 7.88
CA ASP A 35 -7.12 -23.03 7.85
C ASP A 35 -8.35 -22.84 6.95
N ASN A 36 -8.42 -23.43 5.75
CA ASN A 36 -7.45 -24.34 5.14
C ASN A 36 -6.55 -23.66 4.09
N GLU A 37 -7.03 -22.62 3.44
CA GLU A 37 -6.40 -22.02 2.26
C GLU A 37 -6.68 -20.52 2.19
N PHE A 38 -5.76 -19.75 1.62
CA PHE A 38 -5.95 -18.33 1.38
C PHE A 38 -5.31 -17.85 0.08
N TYR A 39 -5.90 -16.78 -0.44
CA TYR A 39 -5.32 -15.90 -1.44
C TYR A 39 -5.19 -14.51 -0.83
N MET A 40 -4.04 -13.87 -1.03
CA MET A 40 -3.81 -12.51 -0.54
C MET A 40 -3.55 -11.57 -1.71
N TYR A 41 -4.13 -10.37 -1.65
CA TYR A 41 -4.09 -9.39 -2.71
C TYR A 41 -3.78 -8.00 -2.19
N ILE A 42 -3.20 -7.17 -3.06
CA ILE A 42 -3.13 -5.73 -2.89
C ILE A 42 -4.03 -5.07 -3.92
N SER A 43 -4.97 -4.26 -3.45
CA SER A 43 -5.93 -3.56 -4.31
C SER A 43 -5.87 -2.06 -4.10
N THR A 44 -6.15 -1.30 -5.16
CA THR A 44 -6.43 0.14 -5.10
C THR A 44 -7.91 0.44 -4.81
N SER A 45 -8.74 -0.59 -4.67
CA SER A 45 -10.18 -0.47 -4.44
C SER A 45 -10.66 -1.40 -3.33
N PRO A 46 -11.59 -0.95 -2.49
CA PRO A 46 -12.15 -1.78 -1.43
C PRO A 46 -12.99 -2.95 -1.96
N ALA A 47 -13.41 -2.94 -3.23
CA ALA A 47 -14.46 -3.82 -3.75
C ALA A 47 -14.01 -4.80 -4.84
N VAL A 48 -12.70 -4.89 -5.11
CA VAL A 48 -12.13 -5.83 -6.09
C VAL A 48 -10.83 -6.41 -5.56
N ASN A 49 -10.49 -7.62 -6.01
CA ASN A 49 -9.32 -8.35 -5.51
C ASN A 49 -8.02 -7.55 -5.65
N GLY A 50 -7.74 -6.96 -6.82
CA GLY A 50 -6.44 -6.36 -7.10
C GLY A 50 -5.39 -7.39 -7.53
N ASP A 51 -4.12 -7.09 -7.30
CA ASP A 51 -2.99 -7.95 -7.69
C ASP A 51 -2.75 -9.01 -6.62
N GLN A 52 -2.69 -10.29 -7.01
CA GLN A 52 -2.41 -11.38 -6.08
C GLN A 52 -0.93 -11.36 -5.67
N ILE A 53 -0.67 -11.39 -4.36
CA ILE A 53 0.68 -11.34 -3.78
C ILE A 53 1.08 -12.64 -3.05
N ALA A 54 0.12 -13.49 -2.71
CA ALA A 54 0.39 -14.75 -2.03
C ALA A 54 -0.71 -15.79 -2.25
N TYR A 55 -0.32 -17.04 -2.00
CA TYR A 55 -1.19 -18.21 -1.97
C TYR A 55 -0.65 -19.19 -0.93
N GLY A 56 -1.53 -19.76 -0.10
CA GLY A 56 -1.17 -20.81 0.84
C GLY A 56 -2.33 -21.77 1.06
N ASN A 57 -2.02 -23.06 1.21
CA ASN A 57 -3.01 -24.15 1.24
C ASN A 57 -2.67 -25.26 2.25
N ASN A 58 -1.75 -24.97 3.15
CA ASN A 58 -1.35 -25.86 4.23
C ASN A 58 -1.31 -25.05 5.51
N TRP A 59 -2.36 -25.18 6.33
CA TRP A 59 -2.51 -24.44 7.58
C TRP A 59 -1.35 -24.67 8.54
N GLY A 60 -0.69 -25.84 8.51
CA GLY A 60 0.46 -26.16 9.35
C GLY A 60 1.76 -25.45 8.94
N ALA A 61 1.77 -24.76 7.80
CA ALA A 61 2.93 -24.00 7.31
C ALA A 61 2.66 -22.49 7.41
N THR A 62 3.70 -21.70 7.69
CA THR A 62 3.66 -20.25 7.54
C THR A 62 4.19 -19.85 6.16
N TYR A 63 3.43 -19.04 5.44
CA TYR A 63 3.82 -18.48 4.15
C TYR A 63 4.32 -17.06 4.36
N SER A 64 5.51 -16.77 3.83
CA SER A 64 6.16 -15.48 4.02
C SER A 64 6.63 -14.90 2.69
N GLY A 65 6.63 -13.58 2.58
CA GLY A 65 7.07 -12.91 1.35
C GLY A 65 7.10 -11.39 1.48
N THR A 66 7.51 -10.74 0.39
CA THR A 66 7.60 -9.29 0.29
C THR A 66 6.97 -8.78 -1.00
N VAL A 67 6.28 -7.64 -0.94
CA VAL A 67 5.73 -6.94 -2.11
C VAL A 67 6.08 -5.45 -2.06
N ASN A 68 6.43 -4.86 -3.20
CA ASN A 68 6.63 -3.42 -3.31
C ASN A 68 5.30 -2.72 -3.56
N LEU A 69 4.98 -1.75 -2.72
CA LEU A 69 3.78 -0.94 -2.80
C LEU A 69 4.05 0.31 -3.63
N THR A 70 3.13 0.62 -4.54
CA THR A 70 3.22 1.84 -5.34
C THR A 70 2.52 2.97 -4.58
N ALA A 71 3.28 4.00 -4.20
CA ALA A 71 2.76 5.19 -3.54
C ALA A 71 1.74 5.94 -4.42
N GLY A 72 0.78 6.61 -3.78
CA GLY A 72 -0.11 7.56 -4.45
C GLY A 72 -1.59 7.45 -4.10
N ASN A 73 -2.04 6.30 -3.59
CA ASN A 73 -3.42 6.08 -3.14
C ASN A 73 -3.47 5.19 -1.90
N THR A 74 -4.58 5.21 -1.17
CA THR A 74 -4.90 4.16 -0.20
C THR A 74 -4.98 2.81 -0.91
N LEU A 75 -4.33 1.81 -0.34
CA LEU A 75 -4.39 0.42 -0.76
C LEU A 75 -5.20 -0.40 0.23
N TYR A 76 -5.63 -1.57 -0.23
CA TYR A 76 -6.36 -2.56 0.56
C TYR A 76 -5.59 -3.87 0.51
N LEU A 77 -5.30 -4.42 1.68
CA LEU A 77 -4.80 -5.78 1.83
C LEU A 77 -6.02 -6.68 1.99
N HIS A 78 -6.31 -7.43 0.94
CA HIS A 78 -7.45 -8.34 0.88
C HIS A 78 -6.97 -9.77 1.07
N VAL A 79 -7.69 -10.54 1.87
CA VAL A 79 -7.46 -11.97 2.08
C VAL A 79 -8.75 -12.73 1.84
N TYR A 80 -8.75 -13.57 0.82
CA TYR A 80 -9.81 -14.53 0.56
C TYR A 80 -9.43 -15.87 1.18
N GLY A 81 -10.04 -16.19 2.32
CA GLY A 81 -9.89 -17.46 3.01
C GLY A 81 -10.94 -18.48 2.57
N ILE A 82 -10.52 -19.72 2.38
CA ILE A 82 -11.36 -20.87 2.03
C ILE A 82 -11.30 -21.89 3.16
N ASN A 83 -12.48 -22.33 3.60
CA ASN A 83 -12.65 -23.42 4.56
C ASN A 83 -13.29 -24.62 3.84
N TRP A 84 -12.55 -25.73 3.73
CA TRP A 84 -12.95 -27.00 3.14
C TRP A 84 -13.70 -27.91 4.13
N GLY A 85 -13.76 -27.54 5.41
CA GLY A 85 -14.50 -28.22 6.46
C GLY A 85 -13.79 -28.15 7.81
N GLY A 86 -14.57 -28.24 8.88
CA GLY A 86 -14.05 -28.03 10.23
C GLY A 86 -13.75 -26.55 10.50
N PRO A 87 -12.87 -26.25 11.47
CA PRO A 87 -12.48 -24.89 11.81
C PRO A 87 -11.77 -24.18 10.65
N GLY A 88 -12.18 -22.95 10.35
CA GLY A 88 -11.54 -22.08 9.38
C GLY A 88 -11.11 -20.78 10.02
N SER A 89 -9.90 -20.32 9.74
CA SER A 89 -9.39 -19.05 10.26
C SER A 89 -8.17 -18.59 9.49
N PHE A 90 -7.91 -17.29 9.52
CA PHE A 90 -6.68 -16.68 9.01
C PHE A 90 -5.88 -16.06 10.17
N ILE A 91 -4.55 -16.09 10.08
CA ILE A 91 -3.66 -15.39 11.01
C ILE A 91 -2.45 -14.85 10.25
N GLY A 92 -1.94 -13.70 10.68
CA GLY A 92 -0.67 -13.20 10.16
C GLY A 92 -0.17 -11.94 10.84
N ASP A 93 1.06 -11.59 10.52
CA ASP A 93 1.68 -10.32 10.84
C ASP A 93 2.33 -9.69 9.60
N PHE A 94 2.40 -8.37 9.64
CA PHE A 94 2.71 -7.53 8.49
C PHE A 94 3.59 -6.38 8.93
N THR A 95 4.62 -6.06 8.13
CA THR A 95 5.53 -4.94 8.38
C THR A 95 5.78 -4.12 7.12
N LEU A 96 5.97 -2.81 7.28
CA LEU A 96 6.34 -1.88 6.22
C LEU A 96 7.79 -1.41 6.40
N SER A 97 8.55 -1.36 5.31
CA SER A 97 9.98 -0.99 5.33
C SER A 97 10.28 0.45 5.75
N ASP A 98 9.30 1.34 5.59
CA ASP A 98 9.43 2.79 5.78
C ASP A 98 8.05 3.40 6.01
N SER A 99 7.98 4.72 6.25
CA SER A 99 6.76 5.48 6.53
C SER A 99 5.99 5.97 5.29
N GLY A 100 6.22 5.39 4.11
CA GLY A 100 5.49 5.76 2.89
C GLY A 100 4.02 5.34 2.91
N PHE A 101 3.70 4.32 3.71
CA PHE A 101 2.34 3.89 4.05
C PHE A 101 2.20 3.72 5.56
N ALA A 102 0.98 3.66 6.06
CA ALA A 102 0.66 3.17 7.40
C ALA A 102 -0.52 2.21 7.33
N PHE A 103 -0.54 1.17 8.17
CA PHE A 103 -1.69 0.29 8.30
C PHE A 103 -2.89 1.00 8.92
N ALA A 104 -4.06 0.34 8.95
CA ALA A 104 -5.29 0.88 9.54
C ALA A 104 -5.16 1.30 11.03
N ASN A 105 -4.17 0.76 11.74
CA ASN A 105 -3.82 1.15 13.11
C ASN A 105 -2.89 2.39 13.20
N GLY A 106 -2.51 2.98 12.07
CA GLY A 106 -1.59 4.11 11.99
C GLY A 106 -0.11 3.76 12.21
N SER A 107 0.27 2.48 12.21
CA SER A 107 1.62 1.98 12.44
C SER A 107 2.25 1.36 11.19
N GLN A 108 3.54 1.03 11.31
CA GLN A 108 4.32 0.27 10.30
C GLN A 108 4.27 -1.23 10.53
N THR A 109 3.55 -1.66 11.56
CA THR A 109 3.32 -3.06 11.88
C THR A 109 1.83 -3.28 12.12
N LEU A 110 1.32 -4.41 11.67
CA LEU A 110 -0.06 -4.84 11.91
C LEU A 110 -0.05 -6.35 12.13
N VAL A 111 -0.91 -6.81 13.03
CA VAL A 111 -1.22 -8.23 13.18
C VAL A 111 -2.70 -8.44 12.85
N THR A 112 -3.10 -9.68 12.57
CA THR A 112 -4.52 -10.02 12.53
C THR A 112 -5.16 -9.83 13.89
N ASP A 113 -6.27 -9.09 13.94
CA ASP A 113 -7.05 -8.80 15.14
C ASP A 113 -8.51 -8.45 14.77
N GLY A 114 -9.38 -8.32 15.77
CA GLY A 114 -10.79 -7.97 15.55
C GLY A 114 -11.07 -6.46 15.41
N THR A 115 -10.05 -5.60 15.41
CA THR A 115 -10.21 -4.13 15.44
C THR A 115 -9.93 -3.49 14.09
N TYR A 116 -8.84 -3.90 13.44
CA TYR A 116 -8.34 -3.28 12.21
C TYR A 116 -8.58 -4.12 10.96
N TRP A 117 -9.27 -5.25 11.13
CA TRP A 117 -9.71 -6.12 10.05
C TRP A 117 -11.23 -6.15 9.96
N THR A 118 -11.72 -6.06 8.73
CA THR A 118 -13.13 -6.34 8.42
C THR A 118 -13.27 -7.70 7.77
N VAL A 119 -14.47 -8.26 7.81
CA VAL A 119 -14.83 -9.54 7.19
C VAL A 119 -16.21 -9.48 6.57
N THR A 120 -16.38 -10.15 5.43
CA THR A 120 -17.67 -10.50 4.85
C THR A 120 -17.62 -11.91 4.23
N THR A 121 -18.77 -12.48 3.90
CA THR A 121 -18.91 -13.68 3.05
C THR A 121 -19.19 -13.33 1.59
N SER A 122 -19.24 -12.04 1.25
CA SER A 122 -19.50 -11.55 -0.10
C SER A 122 -18.20 -11.38 -0.90
N PRO A 123 -18.13 -11.85 -2.16
CA PRO A 123 -16.94 -11.72 -3.00
C PRO A 123 -16.61 -10.30 -3.45
N ASP A 124 -17.48 -9.32 -3.17
CA ASP A 124 -17.26 -7.90 -3.42
C ASP A 124 -16.60 -7.16 -2.25
N TRP A 125 -16.16 -7.90 -1.21
CA TRP A 125 -15.42 -7.41 -0.03
C TRP A 125 -16.17 -6.41 0.88
N THR A 126 -17.32 -5.91 0.45
CA THR A 126 -17.95 -4.71 1.02
C THR A 126 -19.38 -4.95 1.47
N THR A 127 -20.14 -5.78 0.75
CA THR A 127 -21.52 -6.07 1.12
C THR A 127 -21.56 -6.82 2.45
N GLY A 128 -22.25 -6.26 3.44
CA GLY A 128 -22.37 -6.87 4.77
C GLY A 128 -21.05 -6.95 5.55
N SER A 129 -20.04 -6.15 5.19
CA SER A 129 -18.76 -6.12 5.89
C SER A 129 -18.92 -5.67 7.34
N THR A 130 -18.30 -6.41 8.25
CA THR A 130 -18.30 -6.17 9.71
C THR A 130 -16.89 -6.32 10.26
N ALA A 131 -16.66 -6.00 11.53
CA ALA A 131 -15.38 -6.31 12.17
C ALA A 131 -15.14 -7.83 12.20
N ALA A 132 -13.90 -8.26 11.99
CA ALA A 132 -13.55 -9.68 12.03
C ALA A 132 -13.74 -10.25 13.44
N SER A 133 -14.23 -11.49 13.53
CA SER A 133 -14.34 -12.21 14.80
C SER A 133 -12.98 -12.83 15.15
N THR A 134 -12.63 -12.83 16.43
CA THR A 134 -11.36 -13.39 16.93
C THR A 134 -11.57 -14.72 17.64
N TYR A 135 -10.70 -15.69 17.39
CA TYR A 135 -10.74 -17.03 17.98
C TYR A 135 -9.56 -17.34 18.91
N GLY A 136 -8.78 -16.32 19.25
CA GLY A 136 -7.66 -16.38 20.20
C GLY A 136 -6.31 -16.12 19.55
N TYR A 137 -5.27 -16.06 20.37
CA TYR A 137 -3.91 -15.73 19.94
C TYR A 137 -3.19 -16.89 19.25
N ASN A 138 -2.11 -16.60 18.52
CA ASN A 138 -1.18 -17.60 18.04
C ASN A 138 -0.72 -18.52 19.18
N GLY A 139 -0.98 -19.83 19.08
CA GLY A 139 -0.76 -20.81 20.14
C GLY A 139 -2.04 -21.45 20.70
N VAL A 140 -3.23 -20.90 20.45
CA VAL A 140 -4.48 -21.50 20.91
C VAL A 140 -4.88 -22.71 20.05
N GLY A 141 -5.54 -23.69 20.67
CA GLY A 141 -6.16 -24.80 19.94
C GLY A 141 -7.36 -24.32 19.11
N PRO A 142 -7.66 -24.97 17.97
CA PRO A 142 -7.03 -26.19 17.45
C PRO A 142 -5.73 -25.96 16.67
N TRP A 143 -5.40 -24.71 16.33
CA TRP A 143 -4.34 -24.40 15.35
C TRP A 143 -2.92 -24.42 15.92
N GLY A 144 -2.74 -24.25 17.23
CA GLY A 144 -1.44 -24.29 17.87
C GLY A 144 -0.57 -23.06 17.54
N TYR A 145 0.75 -23.23 17.69
CA TYR A 145 1.71 -22.13 17.61
C TYR A 145 2.50 -22.14 16.30
N HIS A 146 2.55 -20.98 15.63
CA HIS A 146 3.36 -20.71 14.44
C HIS A 146 4.54 -19.82 14.82
N SER A 147 5.78 -20.35 14.76
CA SER A 147 6.98 -19.63 15.23
C SER A 147 7.32 -18.36 14.45
N ASP A 148 6.95 -18.34 13.17
CA ASP A 148 7.25 -17.24 12.26
C ASP A 148 6.14 -16.19 12.23
N ILE A 149 5.08 -16.36 13.04
CA ILE A 149 3.98 -15.41 13.18
C ILE A 149 4.02 -14.80 14.58
N ALA A 150 3.81 -13.49 14.69
CA ALA A 150 3.80 -12.79 15.96
C ALA A 150 2.88 -13.46 17.00
N SER A 151 3.36 -13.63 18.23
CA SER A 151 2.61 -14.31 19.30
C SER A 151 1.35 -13.56 19.75
N ASN A 152 1.28 -12.25 19.47
CA ASN A 152 0.11 -11.42 19.73
C ASN A 152 -0.86 -11.33 18.54
N ALA A 153 -0.58 -11.98 17.41
CA ALA A 153 -1.55 -12.11 16.32
C ALA A 153 -2.72 -13.00 16.74
N GLN A 154 -3.91 -12.70 16.25
CA GLN A 154 -5.14 -13.43 16.54
C GLN A 154 -5.64 -14.16 15.31
N TRP A 155 -6.17 -15.36 15.51
CA TRP A 155 -6.95 -16.08 14.53
C TRP A 155 -8.26 -15.31 14.28
N ILE A 156 -8.45 -14.85 13.04
CA ILE A 156 -9.63 -14.08 12.64
C ILE A 156 -10.43 -14.78 11.54
N TRP A 157 -11.76 -14.64 11.61
CA TRP A 157 -12.69 -15.17 10.62
C TRP A 157 -14.04 -14.44 10.65
N THR A 158 -15.03 -14.96 9.90
CA THR A 158 -16.45 -14.65 10.11
C THR A 158 -16.92 -15.18 11.47
N THR A 159 -18.12 -14.80 11.92
CA THR A 159 -18.69 -15.30 13.19
C THR A 159 -18.92 -16.82 13.20
N ASP A 160 -19.08 -17.44 12.03
CA ASP A 160 -19.18 -18.89 11.86
C ASP A 160 -17.93 -19.43 11.18
N TYR A 161 -17.01 -19.89 12.02
CA TYR A 161 -15.74 -20.44 11.58
C TYR A 161 -15.82 -21.86 11.02
N ASN A 162 -17.00 -22.48 10.85
CA ASN A 162 -17.11 -23.88 10.42
C ASN A 162 -17.57 -24.14 8.98
N GLY A 163 -17.67 -23.13 8.10
CA GLY A 163 -17.98 -23.46 6.70
C GLY A 163 -18.13 -22.35 5.67
N SER A 164 -18.16 -21.08 6.05
CA SER A 164 -18.21 -20.00 5.05
C SER A 164 -16.79 -19.53 4.69
N PRO A 165 -16.52 -19.21 3.41
CA PRO A 165 -15.34 -18.44 3.06
C PRO A 165 -15.35 -17.10 3.78
N ALA A 166 -14.17 -16.54 4.00
CA ALA A 166 -14.00 -15.22 4.58
C ALA A 166 -13.30 -14.29 3.58
N TYR A 167 -13.89 -13.13 3.34
CA TYR A 167 -13.29 -12.03 2.62
C TYR A 167 -12.87 -11.00 3.64
N LEU A 168 -11.61 -11.10 4.08
CA LEU A 168 -11.00 -10.28 5.10
C LEU A 168 -10.30 -9.08 4.43
N SER A 169 -10.37 -7.91 5.05
CA SER A 169 -9.73 -6.71 4.50
C SER A 169 -9.17 -5.79 5.59
N THR A 170 -8.04 -5.14 5.28
CA THR A 170 -7.52 -4.00 6.03
C THR A 170 -6.92 -2.95 5.09
N THR A 171 -6.73 -1.72 5.56
CA THR A 171 -6.27 -0.60 4.74
C THR A 171 -4.79 -0.30 4.97
N LEU A 172 -4.12 0.14 3.90
CA LEU A 172 -2.82 0.80 3.93
C LEU A 172 -3.00 2.22 3.39
N THR A 173 -2.86 3.21 4.24
CA THR A 173 -2.99 4.61 3.86
C THR A 173 -1.65 5.17 3.45
N ALA A 174 -1.54 5.72 2.24
CA ALA A 174 -0.32 6.39 1.81
C ALA A 174 -0.08 7.63 2.69
N SER A 175 1.15 7.79 3.17
CA SER A 175 1.55 9.02 3.85
C SER A 175 1.60 10.17 2.86
N ALA A 176 1.20 11.37 3.29
CA ALA A 176 1.26 12.55 2.45
C ALA A 176 2.73 12.83 2.10
N VAL A 177 3.10 12.60 0.83
CA VAL A 177 4.44 12.93 0.36
C VAL A 177 4.55 14.46 0.31
N PRO A 178 5.56 15.08 0.95
CA PRO A 178 5.79 16.51 0.82
C PRO A 178 5.88 16.89 -0.66
N ILE A 179 5.14 17.94 -1.06
CA ILE A 179 5.15 18.44 -2.45
C ILE A 179 6.62 18.60 -2.86
N PRO A 180 7.06 17.98 -3.98
CA PRO A 180 8.45 18.02 -4.37
C PRO A 180 8.97 19.46 -4.38
N ALA A 181 10.19 19.68 -3.86
CA ALA A 181 10.85 20.99 -3.89
C ALA A 181 10.90 21.59 -5.31
N ALA A 182 10.76 20.76 -6.34
CA ALA A 182 10.55 21.15 -7.73
C ALA A 182 9.38 22.14 -7.92
N PHE A 183 8.31 22.09 -7.12
CA PHE A 183 7.21 23.04 -7.21
C PHE A 183 7.64 24.46 -6.77
N TRP A 184 8.44 24.54 -5.70
CA TRP A 184 9.04 25.80 -5.26
C TRP A 184 10.13 26.29 -6.22
N LEU A 185 10.93 25.38 -6.79
CA LEU A 185 11.94 25.72 -7.80
C LEU A 185 11.31 26.19 -9.12
N LEU A 186 10.21 25.57 -9.56
CA LEU A 186 9.47 26.01 -10.74
C LEU A 186 8.85 27.39 -10.49
N GLY A 187 8.20 27.58 -9.34
CA GLY A 187 7.60 28.86 -8.94
C GLY A 187 8.63 29.99 -8.87
N SER A 188 9.74 29.77 -8.16
CA SER A 188 10.82 30.76 -8.03
C SER A 188 11.58 30.99 -9.34
N GLY A 189 11.78 29.94 -10.16
CA GLY A 189 12.39 30.05 -11.48
C GLY A 189 11.55 30.91 -12.44
N LEU A 190 10.22 30.74 -12.45
CA LEU A 190 9.30 31.57 -13.22
C LEU A 190 9.34 33.03 -12.79
N VAL A 191 9.34 33.30 -11.48
CA VAL A 191 9.48 34.67 -10.95
C VAL A 191 10.82 35.28 -11.35
N GLY A 192 11.91 34.51 -11.28
CA GLY A 192 13.24 34.92 -11.73
C GLY A 192 13.27 35.30 -13.22
N LEU A 193 12.63 34.50 -14.08
CA LEU A 193 12.51 34.76 -15.52
C LEU A 193 11.70 36.03 -15.82
N VAL A 194 10.59 36.27 -15.11
CA VAL A 194 9.79 37.50 -15.24
C VAL A 194 10.59 38.73 -14.80
N GLY A 195 11.32 38.63 -13.68
CA GLY A 195 12.21 39.68 -13.20
C GLY A 195 13.32 40.02 -14.20
N MET A 196 13.92 38.99 -14.81
CA MET A 196 14.97 39.16 -15.82
C MET A 196 14.44 39.85 -17.09
N ARG A 197 13.22 39.50 -17.54
CA ARG A 197 12.57 40.14 -18.69
C ARG A 197 12.37 41.64 -18.48
N ARG A 198 11.90 42.06 -17.29
CA ARG A 198 11.67 43.48 -16.96
C ARG A 198 12.97 44.30 -16.99
N ARG A 199 14.08 43.72 -16.50
CA ARG A 199 15.39 44.39 -16.48
C ARG A 199 15.93 44.65 -17.90
N ILE A 200 15.74 43.71 -18.82
CA ILE A 200 16.20 43.86 -20.20
C ILE A 200 15.41 44.97 -20.93
N THR A 201 14.10 45.05 -20.71
CA THR A 201 13.26 46.08 -21.36
C THR A 201 13.62 47.49 -20.87
N SER A 202 13.95 47.64 -19.58
CA SER A 202 14.33 48.95 -19.00
C SER A 202 15.66 49.54 -19.50
N LYS A 203 16.53 48.72 -20.13
CA LYS A 203 17.82 49.18 -20.67
C LYS A 203 17.79 49.52 -22.17
N LEU A 204 16.64 49.31 -22.82
CA LEU A 204 16.44 49.54 -24.25
C LEU A 204 15.58 50.80 -24.54
N SER A 205 15.14 51.50 -23.50
CA SER A 205 14.50 52.83 -23.54
C SER A 205 15.49 53.91 -23.17
#